data_AF-A0A529L8L1-F1
#
_entry.id   AF-A0A529L8L1-F1
#
_cell.length_a   1.000
_cell.length_b   1.000
_cell.length_c   1.000
_cell.angle_alpha   90.00
_cell.angle_beta   90.00
_cell.angle_gamma   90.00
#
_symmetry.space_group_name_H-M   'P 1'
#
loop_
_entity.id
_entity.type
_entity.pdbx_description
1 polymer ?
#
loop_
_entity_poly.entity_id
_entity_poly.type
_entity_poly.pdbx_seq_one_letter_code
_entity_poly.pdbx_strand_id
1 'polypeptide(L)' 'GLAARDSLRLEAGLCLHGQDITPKTDPASAALMWAIPKDIRASGAFIGANALRAAVERGPAQKRVGLKP' A
#
# COMPACT_ATOMS: atom_id res chain seq x y z
N GLY A 1 22.63 -1.34 -13.34
CA GLY A 1 22.66 0.00 -12.72
C GLY A 1 21.29 0.36 -12.16
N LEU A 2 21.15 1.52 -11.50
CA LEU A 2 19.91 1.92 -10.80
C LEU A 2 18.70 2.10 -11.74
N ALA A 3 18.92 2.66 -12.93
CA ALA A 3 17.85 2.85 -13.92
C ALA A 3 17.19 1.51 -14.31
N ALA A 4 17.99 0.49 -14.62
CA ALA A 4 17.47 -0.83 -14.96
C ALA A 4 16.68 -1.47 -13.80
N ARG A 5 17.10 -1.26 -12.55
CA ARG A 5 16.37 -1.74 -11.37
C ARG A 5 15.01 -1.06 -11.23
N ASP A 6 14.93 0.24 -11.50
CA ASP A 6 13.68 0.99 -11.43
C ASP A 6 12.69 0.58 -12.52
N SER A 7 13.17 0.31 -13.74
CA SER A 7 12.33 -0.26 -14.81
C SER A 7 11.77 -1.63 -14.40
N LEU A 8 12.63 -2.55 -13.94
CA LEU A 8 12.24 -3.90 -13.56
C LEU A 8 11.23 -3.95 -12.41
N ARG A 9 11.41 -3.13 -11.36
CA ARG A 9 10.46 -3.11 -10.24
C ARG A 9 9.10 -2.56 -10.66
N LEU A 10 9.07 -1.59 -11.57
CA LEU A 10 7.84 -0.96 -12.04
C LEU A 10 7.04 -1.93 -12.89
N GLU A 11 7.70 -2.65 -13.80
CA GLU A 11 7.10 -3.73 -14.58
C GLU A 11 6.52 -4.85 -13.69
N ALA A 12 7.20 -5.17 -12.59
CA ALA A 12 6.71 -6.13 -11.58
C ALA A 12 5.62 -5.58 -10.65
N GLY A 13 5.24 -4.30 -10.77
CA GLY A 13 4.21 -3.66 -9.93
C GLY A 13 4.63 -3.38 -8.48
N LEU A 14 5.92 -3.47 -8.17
CA LEU A 14 6.47 -3.28 -6.83
C LEU A 14 6.55 -1.79 -6.48
N CYS A 15 6.11 -1.46 -5.26
CA CYS A 15 6.17 -0.09 -4.75
C CYS A 15 7.61 0.33 -4.45
N LEU A 16 7.93 1.58 -4.75
CA LEU A 16 9.10 2.29 -4.25
C LEU A 16 8.67 3.31 -3.18
N HIS A 17 9.18 3.15 -1.95
CA HIS A 17 8.91 4.11 -0.89
C HIS A 17 9.53 5.48 -1.21
N GLY A 18 8.76 6.55 -1.00
CA GLY A 18 9.07 7.91 -1.45
C GLY A 18 8.50 8.26 -2.81
N GLN A 19 7.96 7.29 -3.56
CA GLN A 19 7.25 7.50 -4.82
C GLN A 19 5.82 6.95 -4.74
N ASP A 20 5.66 5.63 -4.80
CA ASP A 20 4.35 4.97 -4.84
C ASP A 20 3.67 4.92 -3.47
N ILE A 21 4.48 4.90 -2.41
CA ILE A 21 4.04 4.90 -1.02
C ILE A 21 4.85 5.92 -0.23
N THR A 22 4.19 6.60 0.70
CA THR A 22 4.77 7.60 1.59
C THR A 22 4.12 7.48 2.98
N PRO A 23 4.62 8.20 4.01
CA PRO A 23 3.96 8.23 5.32
C PRO A 23 2.49 8.72 5.29
N LYS A 24 2.06 9.35 4.19
CA LYS A 24 0.69 9.85 3.99
C LYS A 24 -0.23 8.86 3.27
N THR A 25 0.29 7.76 2.74
CA THR A 25 -0.50 6.75 2.03
C THR A 25 -0.74 5.54 2.92
N ASP A 26 -2.00 5.26 3.23
CA ASP A 26 -2.37 4.07 3.99
C ASP A 26 -2.34 2.79 3.12
N PRO A 27 -2.22 1.59 3.75
CA PRO A 27 -2.18 0.32 3.02
C PRO A 27 -3.40 0.02 2.14
N ALA A 28 -4.59 0.55 2.47
CA ALA A 28 -5.78 0.35 1.66
C ALA A 28 -5.70 1.17 0.37
N SER A 29 -5.30 2.44 0.48
CA SER A 29 -5.04 3.33 -0.67
C SER A 29 -3.89 2.83 -1.56
N ALA A 30 -2.86 2.23 -0.96
CA ALA A 30 -1.70 1.70 -1.69
C ALA A 30 -1.93 0.34 -2.40
N ALA A 31 -3.11 -0.27 -2.23
CA ALA A 31 -3.43 -1.63 -2.66
C ALA A 31 -2.52 -2.71 -2.03
N LEU A 32 -2.14 -2.53 -0.77
CA LEU A 32 -1.23 -3.42 -0.02
C LEU A 32 -1.89 -4.16 1.13
N MET A 33 -3.23 -4.20 1.20
CA MET A 33 -3.97 -4.92 2.26
C MET A 33 -3.66 -6.41 2.33
N TRP A 34 -3.15 -7.00 1.25
CA TRP A 34 -2.70 -8.39 1.21
C TRP A 34 -1.56 -8.68 2.21
N ALA A 35 -0.76 -7.67 2.57
CA ALA A 35 0.33 -7.80 3.52
C ALA A 35 -0.14 -7.86 4.99
N ILE A 36 -1.43 -7.61 5.27
CA ILE A 36 -2.00 -7.58 6.61
C ILE A 36 -3.09 -8.66 6.72
N PRO A 37 -2.75 -9.87 7.21
CA PRO A 37 -3.69 -10.98 7.32
C PRO A 37 -4.94 -10.64 8.15
N LYS A 38 -6.04 -11.36 7.89
CA LYS A 38 -7.33 -11.12 8.57
C LYS A 38 -7.20 -11.20 10.10
N ASP A 39 -6.47 -12.18 10.61
CA ASP A 39 -6.33 -12.42 12.05
C ASP A 39 -5.57 -11.27 12.75
N ILE A 40 -4.53 -10.73 12.09
CA ILE A 40 -3.78 -9.56 12.57
C ILE A 40 -4.66 -8.30 12.54
N ARG A 41 -5.46 -8.12 11.49
CA ARG A 41 -6.42 -6.99 11.41
C ARG A 41 -7.50 -7.07 12.48
N ALA A 42 -7.97 -8.28 12.78
CA ALA A 42 -8.96 -8.52 13.82
C ALA A 42 -8.39 -8.26 15.21
N SER A 43 -7.18 -8.76 15.49
CA SER A 43 -6.53 -8.57 16.79
C SER A 43 -6.21 -7.10 17.08
N GLY A 44 -5.84 -6.33 16.04
CA GLY A 44 -5.44 -4.93 16.19
C GLY A 44 -4.16 -4.74 17.00
N ALA A 45 -3.37 -5.80 17.21
CA ALA A 45 -2.16 -5.79 18.03
C ALA A 45 -0.94 -5.21 17.28
N PHE A 46 -1.11 -4.06 16.63
CA PHE A 46 -0.06 -3.36 15.90
C PHE A 46 -0.28 -1.85 15.89
N ILE A 47 0.80 -1.10 15.71
CA ILE A 47 0.77 0.37 15.67
C ILE A 47 -0.04 0.82 14.45
N GLY A 48 -1.02 1.71 14.67
CA GLY A 48 -1.88 2.24 13.61
C GLY A 48 -3.11 1.39 13.28
N ALA A 49 -3.40 0.31 14.03
CA ALA A 49 -4.56 -0.55 13.80
C ALA A 49 -5.90 0.21 13.73
N ASN A 50 -6.13 1.15 14.65
CA ASN A 50 -7.35 1.95 14.67
C ASN A 50 -7.47 2.87 13.44
N ALA A 51 -6.35 3.48 13.02
CA ALA A 51 -6.32 4.32 11.83
C ALA A 51 -6.57 3.51 10.55
N LEU A 52 -5.97 2.32 10.44
CA LEU A 52 -6.21 1.41 9.33
C LEU A 52 -7.67 0.95 9.30
N ARG A 53 -8.24 0.58 10.45
CA ARG A 53 -9.66 0.17 10.55
C ARG A 53 -10.59 1.28 10.05
N ALA A 54 -10.37 2.51 10.51
CA ALA A 54 -11.15 3.66 10.06
C ALA A 54 -10.96 3.98 8.56
N ALA A 55 -9.76 3.75 8.00
CA ALA A 55 -9.51 3.92 6.56
C ALA A 55 -10.22 2.84 5.72
N VAL A 56 -10.25 1.60 6.21
CA VAL A 56 -10.95 0.49 5.55
C VAL A 56 -12.46 0.66 5.60
N GLU A 57 -13.02 1.04 6.75
CA GLU A 57 -14.46 1.27 6.93
C GLU A 57 -14.98 2.41 6.06
N ARG A 58 -14.22 3.50 5.98
CA ARG A 58 -14.56 4.65 5.11
C ARG A 58 -14.41 4.33 3.63
N GLY A 59 -13.53 3.39 3.30
CA GLY A 59 -13.03 3.18 1.95
C GLY A 59 -11.92 4.19 1.59
N PRO A 60 -10.89 3.77 0.83
CA PRO A 60 -9.82 4.66 0.43
C PRO A 60 -10.31 5.71 -0.56
N ALA A 61 -9.98 6.98 -0.34
CA ALA A 61 -10.36 8.09 -1.21
C ALA A 61 -9.69 8.04 -2.59
N GLN A 62 -8.55 7.34 -2.68
CA GLN A 62 -7.79 7.11 -3.90
C GLN A 62 -7.14 5.74 -3.83
N LYS A 63 -6.87 5.12 -4.98
CA LYS A 63 -6.25 3.79 -5.05
C LYS A 63 -5.13 3.75 -6.06
N ARG A 64 -3.97 3.21 -5.66
CA ARG A 64 -2.84 2.97 -6.55
C ARG A 64 -3.20 1.94 -7.61
N VAL A 65 -2.91 2.26 -8.88
CA VAL A 65 -3.13 1.39 -10.04
C VAL A 65 -1.95 1.47 -11.00
N GLY A 66 -1.76 0.45 -11.84
CA GLY A 66 -0.83 0.51 -12.97
C GLY A 66 -1.50 1.21 -14.16
N LEU A 67 -0.73 2.00 -14.90
CA LEU A 67 -1.19 2.70 -16.10
C LEU A 67 -0.44 2.15 -17.32
N LYS A 68 -1.15 1.90 -18.41
CA LYS A 68 -0.59 1.54 -19.72
C LYS A 68 -1.13 2.54 -20.75
N PRO A 69 -0.26 3.31 -21.43
CA PRO A 69 -0.66 4.17 -22.54
C PRO A 69 -1.29 3.40 -23.70
#